data_AF-A0A293MD96-F1
#
_entry.id   AF-A0A293MD96-F1
#
_cell.length_a   1.000
_cell.length_b   1.000
_cell.length_c   1.000
_cell.angle_alpha   90.00
_cell.angle_beta   90.00
_cell.angle_gamma   90.00
#
_symmetry.space_group_name_H-M   'P 1'
#
loop_
_entity.id
_entity.type
_entity.pdbx_description
1 polymer ?
#
loop_
_entity_poly.entity_id
_entity_poly.type
_entity_poly.pdbx_seq_one_letter_code
_entity_poly.pdbx_strand_id
1 'polypeptide(L)'
;MDLGRHAREEQKRQRELLIKGFELRLQMCKEGKENKAQSRAKVDQLKSELEEARKVKEEKEAIKKLAEDKETEALKRYRDIEDEKKREQEELEAERHQEEERNNAEEAFNDLDLNLDGVLTFDELQKNPVFDQNHDGTVSAEEAKFFLHMKEEMELEEFVTTGWMIMKPIYTMSKVTPIPPPPEVTTPMPSLEKAEEEIRKEEEEVADQHETEEESEDTRQDDTDDDDDDDDDLEPPEFPPKEKGEDEGENEDAPEPPKEEESKYDPETQALIDEAKEAREQFK
;
A
#
# COMPACT_ATOMS: atom_id res chain seq x y z
N MET A 1 -41.55 -105.66 -8.93
CA MET A 1 -41.73 -104.99 -10.25
C MET A 1 -41.24 -103.54 -10.19
N ASP A 2 -40.31 -103.23 -9.27
CA ASP A 2 -40.18 -101.85 -8.75
C ASP A 2 -38.90 -101.14 -9.19
N LEU A 3 -37.87 -101.88 -9.62
CA LEU A 3 -36.64 -101.30 -10.19
C LEU A 3 -36.90 -100.49 -11.47
N GLY A 4 -37.81 -100.94 -12.34
CA GLY A 4 -38.14 -100.25 -13.60
C GLY A 4 -39.03 -99.01 -13.43
N ARG A 5 -39.68 -98.83 -12.28
CA ARG A 5 -40.39 -97.58 -11.93
C ARG A 5 -39.43 -96.57 -11.34
N HIS A 6 -38.59 -96.99 -10.37
CA HIS A 6 -37.57 -96.14 -9.77
C HIS A 6 -36.58 -95.59 -10.82
N ALA A 7 -36.10 -96.42 -11.75
CA ALA A 7 -35.20 -95.98 -12.82
C ALA A 7 -35.83 -94.92 -13.75
N ARG A 8 -37.14 -95.00 -14.01
CA ARG A 8 -37.86 -94.01 -14.83
C ARG A 8 -38.06 -92.70 -14.07
N GLU A 9 -38.34 -92.77 -12.77
CA GLU A 9 -38.46 -91.59 -11.90
C GLU A 9 -37.12 -90.88 -11.73
N GLU A 10 -36.01 -91.60 -11.53
CA GLU A 10 -34.66 -91.02 -11.50
C GLU A 10 -34.28 -90.40 -12.85
N GLN A 11 -34.57 -91.06 -13.97
CA GLN A 11 -34.34 -90.50 -15.29
C GLN A 11 -35.15 -89.22 -15.53
N LYS A 12 -36.39 -89.17 -15.05
CA LYS A 12 -37.22 -87.96 -15.11
C LYS A 12 -36.63 -86.84 -14.25
N ARG A 13 -36.19 -87.15 -13.02
CA ARG A 13 -35.52 -86.20 -12.13
C ARG A 13 -34.23 -85.65 -12.74
N GLN A 14 -33.41 -86.49 -13.36
CA GLN A 14 -32.19 -86.06 -14.05
C GLN A 14 -32.51 -85.16 -15.25
N ARG A 15 -33.53 -85.51 -16.04
CA ARG A 15 -33.99 -84.68 -17.16
C ARG A 15 -34.49 -83.31 -16.70
N GLU A 16 -35.29 -83.26 -15.63
CA GLU A 16 -35.77 -82.01 -15.05
C GLU A 16 -34.61 -81.14 -14.54
N LEU A 17 -33.58 -81.75 -13.91
CA LEU A 17 -32.40 -81.04 -13.44
C LEU A 17 -31.56 -80.49 -14.61
N LEU A 18 -31.42 -81.25 -15.71
CA LEU A 18 -30.75 -80.79 -16.93
C LEU A 18 -31.49 -79.62 -17.59
N ILE A 19 -32.82 -79.67 -17.65
CA ILE A 19 -33.65 -78.57 -18.18
C ILE A 19 -33.46 -77.32 -17.33
N LYS A 20 -33.61 -77.43 -16.01
CA LYS A 20 -33.41 -76.30 -15.08
C LYS A 20 -31.99 -75.72 -15.18
N GLY A 21 -30.97 -76.57 -15.29
CA GLY A 21 -29.58 -76.13 -15.47
C GLY A 21 -29.36 -75.42 -16.81
N PHE A 22 -30.03 -75.87 -17.88
CA PHE A 22 -29.98 -75.20 -19.18
C PHE A 22 -30.69 -73.84 -19.15
N GLU A 23 -31.88 -73.77 -18.56
CA GLU A 23 -32.64 -72.53 -18.37
C GLU A 23 -31.85 -71.50 -17.55
N LEU A 24 -31.22 -71.92 -16.45
CA LEU A 24 -30.38 -71.05 -15.63
C LEU A 24 -29.18 -70.48 -16.41
N ARG A 25 -28.50 -71.32 -17.20
CA ARG A 25 -27.41 -70.84 -18.07
C ARG A 25 -27.92 -69.83 -19.10
N LEU A 26 -29.09 -70.07 -19.69
CA LEU A 26 -29.67 -69.16 -20.67
C LEU A 26 -30.01 -67.81 -20.02
N GLN A 27 -30.57 -67.82 -18.82
CA GLN A 27 -30.85 -66.61 -18.04
C GLN A 27 -29.55 -65.84 -17.73
N MET A 28 -28.53 -66.50 -17.18
CA MET A 28 -27.24 -65.87 -16.89
C MET A 28 -26.57 -65.30 -18.15
N CYS A 29 -26.66 -65.99 -19.29
CA CYS A 29 -26.15 -65.46 -20.56
C CYS A 29 -26.94 -64.23 -21.04
N LYS A 30 -28.25 -64.18 -20.80
CA LYS A 30 -29.09 -63.03 -21.14
C LYS A 30 -28.73 -61.83 -20.25
N GLU A 31 -28.70 -62.03 -18.93
CA GLU A 31 -28.34 -61.01 -17.95
C GLU A 31 -26.93 -60.47 -18.19
N GLY A 32 -25.95 -61.34 -18.48
CA GLY A 32 -24.59 -60.90 -18.81
C GLY A 32 -24.49 -60.05 -20.08
N LYS A 33 -25.29 -60.38 -21.11
CA LYS A 33 -25.38 -59.56 -22.33
C LYS A 33 -26.06 -58.22 -22.06
N GLU A 34 -27.13 -58.23 -21.29
CA GLU A 34 -27.88 -57.03 -20.91
C GLU A 34 -27.02 -56.10 -20.05
N ASN A 35 -26.35 -56.62 -19.01
CA ASN A 35 -25.42 -55.85 -18.19
C ASN A 35 -24.29 -55.25 -19.03
N LYS A 36 -23.69 -56.03 -19.96
CA LYS A 36 -22.65 -55.51 -20.85
C LYS A 36 -23.18 -54.37 -21.74
N ALA A 37 -24.40 -54.51 -22.26
CA ALA A 37 -25.02 -53.47 -23.08
C ALA A 37 -25.33 -52.22 -22.25
N GLN A 38 -25.87 -52.36 -21.04
CA GLN A 38 -26.15 -51.26 -20.12
C GLN A 38 -24.87 -50.54 -19.67
N SER A 39 -23.83 -51.28 -19.27
CA SER A 39 -22.53 -50.69 -18.93
C SER A 39 -21.93 -49.91 -20.10
N ARG A 40 -22.00 -50.46 -21.32
CA ARG A 40 -21.52 -49.77 -22.51
C ARG A 40 -22.31 -48.49 -22.78
N ALA A 41 -23.64 -48.56 -22.74
CA ALA A 41 -24.49 -47.39 -22.91
C ALA A 41 -24.20 -46.32 -21.85
N LYS A 42 -23.97 -46.71 -20.59
CA LYS A 42 -23.63 -45.78 -19.52
C LYS A 42 -22.25 -45.13 -19.73
N VAL A 43 -21.26 -45.88 -20.19
CA VAL A 43 -19.94 -45.32 -20.53
C VAL A 43 -20.05 -44.33 -21.69
N ASP A 44 -20.83 -44.65 -22.72
CA ASP A 44 -21.01 -43.76 -23.87
C ASP A 44 -21.77 -42.49 -23.46
N GLN A 45 -22.78 -42.60 -22.60
CA GLN A 45 -23.49 -41.46 -22.02
C GLN A 45 -22.55 -40.57 -21.18
N LEU A 46 -21.80 -41.15 -20.24
CA LEU A 46 -20.87 -40.41 -19.38
C LEU A 46 -19.78 -39.70 -20.19
N LYS A 47 -19.32 -40.29 -21.30
CA LYS A 47 -18.38 -39.63 -22.21
C LYS A 47 -18.99 -38.39 -22.87
N SER A 48 -20.24 -38.49 -23.34
CA SER A 48 -20.95 -37.34 -23.92
C SER A 48 -21.14 -36.23 -22.87
N GLU A 49 -21.61 -36.59 -21.68
CA GLU A 49 -21.80 -35.65 -20.56
C GLU A 49 -20.47 -34.99 -20.16
N LEU A 50 -19.36 -35.74 -20.16
CA LEU A 50 -18.03 -35.21 -19.86
C LEU A 50 -17.52 -34.26 -20.95
N GLU A 51 -17.76 -34.56 -22.23
CA GLU A 51 -17.41 -33.65 -23.34
C GLU A 51 -18.23 -32.35 -23.29
N GLU A 52 -19.53 -32.44 -23.01
CA GLU A 52 -20.39 -31.27 -22.83
C GLU A 52 -19.97 -30.43 -21.63
N ALA A 53 -19.71 -31.06 -20.48
CA ALA A 53 -19.22 -30.37 -19.29
C ALA A 53 -17.87 -29.68 -19.53
N ARG A 54 -16.97 -30.30 -20.30
CA ARG A 54 -15.69 -29.67 -20.69
C ARG A 54 -15.90 -28.44 -21.55
N LYS A 55 -16.77 -28.51 -22.57
CA LYS A 55 -17.08 -27.35 -23.42
C LYS A 55 -17.69 -26.20 -22.63
N VAL A 56 -18.65 -26.49 -21.76
CA VAL A 56 -19.27 -25.48 -20.90
C VAL A 56 -18.22 -24.84 -19.98
N LYS A 57 -17.31 -25.65 -19.43
CA LYS A 57 -16.21 -25.13 -18.60
C LYS A 57 -15.28 -24.21 -19.42
N GLU A 58 -14.86 -24.64 -20.60
CA GLU A 58 -14.00 -23.85 -21.49
C GLU A 58 -14.66 -22.53 -21.92
N GLU A 59 -15.97 -22.55 -22.24
CA GLU A 59 -16.74 -21.34 -22.57
C GLU A 59 -16.81 -20.37 -21.38
N LYS A 60 -17.13 -20.88 -20.18
CA LYS A 60 -17.16 -20.06 -18.96
C LYS A 60 -15.78 -19.50 -18.61
N GLU A 61 -14.73 -20.29 -18.77
CA GLU A 61 -13.35 -19.86 -18.55
C GLU A 61 -12.94 -18.75 -19.53
N ALA A 62 -13.34 -18.86 -20.80
CA ALA A 62 -13.09 -17.83 -21.81
C ALA A 62 -13.83 -16.51 -21.49
N ILE A 63 -15.09 -16.59 -21.04
CA ILE A 63 -15.87 -15.42 -20.61
C ILE A 63 -15.22 -14.76 -19.39
N LYS A 64 -14.87 -15.56 -18.38
CA LYS A 64 -14.16 -15.09 -17.19
C LYS A 64 -12.89 -14.35 -17.58
N LYS A 65 -12.03 -14.98 -18.38
CA LYS A 65 -10.76 -14.37 -18.82
C LYS A 65 -10.99 -13.05 -19.56
N LEU A 66 -11.96 -13.00 -20.46
CA LEU A 66 -12.29 -11.79 -21.21
C LEU A 66 -12.78 -10.66 -20.31
N ALA A 67 -13.58 -10.97 -19.28
CA ALA A 67 -14.03 -9.98 -18.31
C ALA A 67 -12.88 -9.49 -17.41
N GLU A 68 -12.01 -10.39 -16.94
CA GLU A 68 -10.81 -10.05 -16.15
C GLU A 68 -9.80 -9.21 -16.95
N ASP A 69 -9.62 -9.50 -18.24
CA ASP A 69 -8.74 -8.72 -19.13
C ASP A 69 -9.27 -7.28 -19.29
N LYS A 70 -10.60 -7.10 -19.45
CA LYS A 70 -11.22 -5.76 -19.52
C LYS A 70 -11.11 -5.00 -18.20
N GLU A 71 -11.38 -5.65 -17.07
CA GLU A 71 -11.21 -5.07 -15.73
C GLU A 71 -9.78 -4.58 -15.54
N THR A 72 -8.80 -5.42 -15.88
CA THR A 72 -7.39 -5.10 -15.75
C THR A 72 -7.00 -3.91 -16.63
N GLU A 73 -7.48 -3.86 -17.87
CA GLU A 73 -7.22 -2.72 -18.75
C GLU A 73 -7.86 -1.44 -18.19
N ALA A 74 -9.10 -1.47 -17.73
CA ALA A 74 -9.79 -0.32 -17.16
C ALA A 74 -9.09 0.21 -15.90
N LEU A 75 -8.74 -0.67 -14.96
CA LEU A 75 -8.00 -0.31 -13.76
C LEU A 75 -6.63 0.31 -14.08
N LYS A 76 -5.94 -0.23 -15.09
CA LYS A 76 -4.67 0.34 -15.54
C LYS A 76 -4.87 1.74 -16.10
N ARG A 77 -5.88 1.96 -16.95
CA ARG A 77 -6.20 3.29 -17.50
C ARG A 77 -6.55 4.27 -16.41
N TYR A 78 -7.38 3.86 -15.45
CA TYR A 78 -7.76 4.70 -14.32
C TYR A 78 -6.53 5.13 -13.52
N ARG A 79 -5.65 4.17 -13.18
CA ARG A 79 -4.40 4.46 -12.48
C ARG A 79 -3.51 5.42 -13.27
N ASP A 80 -3.32 5.19 -14.56
CA ASP A 80 -2.49 6.05 -15.41
C ASP A 80 -3.03 7.50 -15.43
N ILE A 81 -4.35 7.67 -15.46
CA ILE A 81 -5.00 8.99 -15.41
C ILE A 81 -4.84 9.65 -14.03
N GLU A 82 -5.01 8.89 -12.96
CA GLU A 82 -4.87 9.39 -11.59
C GLU A 82 -3.41 9.81 -11.31
N ASP A 83 -2.45 8.99 -11.72
CA ASP A 83 -1.01 9.27 -11.59
C ASP A 83 -0.62 10.51 -12.43
N GLU A 84 -1.15 10.67 -13.65
CA GLU A 84 -0.90 11.85 -14.48
C GLU A 84 -1.48 13.11 -13.84
N LYS A 85 -2.73 13.06 -13.37
CA LYS A 85 -3.38 14.19 -12.70
C LYS A 85 -2.63 14.60 -11.43
N LYS A 86 -2.16 13.63 -10.66
CA LYS A 86 -1.34 13.88 -9.47
C LYS A 86 -0.02 14.56 -9.85
N ARG A 87 0.64 14.09 -10.90
CA ARG A 87 1.87 14.70 -11.41
C ARG A 87 1.65 16.14 -11.89
N GLU A 88 0.58 16.41 -12.62
CA GLU A 88 0.20 17.76 -13.04
C GLU A 88 -0.07 18.68 -11.85
N GLN A 89 -0.73 18.16 -10.80
CA GLN A 89 -0.96 18.91 -9.57
C GLN A 89 0.34 19.21 -8.83
N GLU A 90 1.23 18.24 -8.67
CA GLU A 90 2.54 18.42 -8.04
C GLU A 90 3.42 19.41 -8.82
N GLU A 91 3.39 19.37 -10.15
CA GLU A 91 4.13 20.32 -11.00
C GLU A 91 3.57 21.74 -10.87
N LEU A 92 2.23 21.90 -10.88
CA LEU A 92 1.59 23.19 -10.69
C LEU A 92 1.84 23.75 -9.28
N GLU A 93 1.80 22.92 -8.25
CA GLU A 93 2.11 23.31 -6.88
C GLU A 93 3.59 23.68 -6.72
N ALA A 94 4.50 22.94 -7.37
CA ALA A 94 5.92 23.28 -7.39
C ALA A 94 6.20 24.60 -8.13
N GLU A 95 5.56 24.85 -9.28
CA GLU A 95 5.68 26.10 -10.01
C GLU A 95 5.15 27.28 -9.20
N ARG A 96 3.96 27.12 -8.59
CA ARG A 96 3.40 28.13 -7.69
C ARG A 96 4.30 28.40 -6.50
N HIS A 97 4.84 27.36 -5.87
CA HIS A 97 5.75 27.53 -4.75
C HIS A 97 7.05 28.23 -5.18
N GLN A 98 7.61 27.89 -6.36
CA GLN A 98 8.78 28.60 -6.89
C GLN A 98 8.50 30.07 -7.19
N GLU A 99 7.34 30.40 -7.75
CA GLU A 99 6.93 31.79 -7.99
C GLU A 99 6.72 32.55 -6.67
N GLU A 100 6.04 31.94 -5.70
CA GLU A 100 5.85 32.51 -4.36
C GLU A 100 7.21 32.75 -3.65
N GLU A 101 8.13 31.79 -3.72
CA GLU A 101 9.48 31.92 -3.16
C GLU A 101 10.28 33.03 -3.82
N ARG A 102 10.19 33.15 -5.14
CA ARG A 102 10.83 34.23 -5.89
C ARG A 102 10.24 35.58 -5.53
N ASN A 103 8.91 35.71 -5.48
CA ASN A 103 8.26 36.96 -5.12
C ASN A 103 8.62 37.38 -3.68
N ASN A 104 8.65 36.43 -2.74
CA ASN A 104 9.07 36.70 -1.37
C ASN A 104 10.55 37.14 -1.31
N ALA A 105 11.42 36.52 -2.10
CA ALA A 105 12.82 36.93 -2.22
C ALA A 105 12.95 38.33 -2.83
N GLU A 106 12.21 38.66 -3.88
CA GLU A 106 12.20 39.99 -4.50
C GLU A 106 11.69 41.07 -3.53
N GLU A 107 10.63 40.78 -2.76
CA GLU A 107 10.13 41.68 -1.71
C GLU A 107 11.19 41.90 -0.63
N ALA A 108 11.81 40.82 -0.14
CA ALA A 108 12.87 40.91 0.85
C ALA A 108 14.09 41.67 0.35
N PHE A 109 14.49 41.46 -0.91
CA PHE A 109 15.59 42.20 -1.52
C PHE A 109 15.29 43.70 -1.54
N ASN A 110 14.10 44.10 -1.99
CA ASN A 110 13.69 45.50 -2.02
C ASN A 110 13.60 46.13 -0.63
N ASP A 111 13.24 45.35 0.40
CA ASP A 111 13.22 45.81 1.79
C ASP A 111 14.64 46.01 2.36
N LEU A 112 15.62 45.23 1.90
CA LEU A 112 17.00 45.25 2.36
C LEU A 112 17.89 46.23 1.58
N ASP A 113 17.60 46.44 0.30
CA ASP A 113 18.25 47.43 -0.56
C ASP A 113 17.74 48.85 -0.20
N LEU A 114 18.41 49.48 0.76
CA LEU A 114 18.02 50.78 1.29
C LEU A 114 18.23 51.92 0.29
N ASN A 115 19.15 51.75 -0.67
CA ASN A 115 19.52 52.80 -1.62
C ASN A 115 18.82 52.62 -2.99
N LEU A 116 18.18 51.46 -3.23
CA LEU A 116 17.45 51.07 -4.44
C LEU A 116 18.33 51.09 -5.70
N ASP A 117 19.61 50.76 -5.57
CA ASP A 117 20.56 50.65 -6.68
C ASP A 117 20.54 49.27 -7.36
N GLY A 118 19.78 48.32 -6.80
CA GLY A 118 19.62 46.97 -7.33
C GLY A 118 20.76 46.02 -6.94
N VAL A 119 21.63 46.41 -6.00
CA VAL A 119 22.75 45.62 -5.50
C VAL A 119 22.75 45.63 -3.98
N LEU A 120 22.59 44.47 -3.37
CA LEU A 120 22.62 44.35 -1.91
C LEU A 120 24.07 44.28 -1.41
N THR A 121 24.47 45.27 -0.60
CA THR A 121 25.84 45.39 -0.08
C THR A 121 25.94 44.98 1.39
N PHE A 122 27.13 44.55 1.84
CA PHE A 122 27.33 44.18 3.25
C PHE A 122 27.04 45.35 4.21
N ASP A 123 27.30 46.60 3.80
CA ASP A 123 27.01 47.82 4.57
C ASP A 123 25.50 48.01 4.82
N GLU A 124 24.64 47.50 3.95
CA GLU A 124 23.17 47.56 4.10
C GLU A 124 22.65 46.47 5.02
N LEU A 125 23.17 45.25 4.88
CA LEU A 125 22.92 44.17 5.84
C LEU A 125 23.37 44.54 7.25
N GLN A 126 24.49 45.25 7.39
CA GLN A 126 24.97 45.70 8.71
C GLN A 126 24.01 46.64 9.45
N LYS A 127 23.17 47.36 8.71
CA LYS A 127 22.17 48.28 9.28
C LYS A 127 20.90 47.55 9.73
N ASN A 128 20.74 46.28 9.37
CA ASN A 128 19.57 45.50 9.72
C ASN A 128 19.89 44.52 10.87
N PRO A 129 19.37 44.77 12.09
CA PRO A 129 19.65 43.95 13.27
C PRO A 129 19.08 42.52 13.18
N VAL A 130 18.26 42.23 12.17
CA VAL A 130 17.72 40.89 11.93
C VAL A 130 18.83 39.87 11.66
N PHE A 131 19.96 40.30 11.11
CA PHE A 131 21.09 39.43 10.77
C PHE A 131 22.17 39.35 11.85
N ASP A 132 21.88 39.85 13.05
CA ASP A 132 22.75 39.74 14.23
C ASP A 132 22.63 38.32 14.83
N GLN A 133 23.60 37.46 14.51
CA GLN A 133 23.58 36.06 14.92
C GLN A 133 24.14 35.86 16.34
N ASN A 134 25.06 36.72 16.78
CA ASN A 134 25.68 36.65 18.09
C ASN A 134 24.91 37.46 19.17
N HIS A 135 23.88 38.21 18.76
CA HIS A 135 23.04 39.06 19.61
C HIS A 135 23.83 40.09 20.42
N ASP A 136 24.97 40.56 19.88
CA ASP A 136 25.78 41.61 20.52
C ASP A 136 25.23 43.03 20.29
N GLY A 137 24.15 43.14 19.51
CA GLY A 137 23.47 44.38 19.16
C GLY A 137 24.02 45.06 17.91
N THR A 138 25.03 44.48 17.26
CA THR A 138 25.64 44.97 16.02
C THR A 138 25.96 43.85 15.04
N VAL A 139 25.58 44.02 13.77
CA VAL A 139 25.95 43.04 12.74
C VAL A 139 27.40 43.27 12.31
N SER A 140 28.25 42.28 12.53
CA SER A 140 29.67 42.33 12.12
C SER A 140 29.82 42.17 10.60
N ALA A 141 30.96 42.60 10.06
CA ALA A 141 31.22 42.50 8.61
C ALA A 141 31.32 41.04 8.14
N GLU A 142 31.76 40.13 9.02
CA GLU A 142 31.84 38.70 8.72
C GLU A 142 30.45 38.07 8.67
N GLU A 143 29.53 38.46 9.55
CA GLU A 143 28.13 38.02 9.53
C GLU A 143 27.41 38.51 8.27
N ALA A 144 27.55 39.79 7.93
CA ALA A 144 26.95 40.33 6.70
C ALA A 144 27.48 39.61 5.44
N LYS A 145 28.79 39.34 5.38
CA LYS A 145 29.40 38.56 4.29
C LYS A 145 28.93 37.11 4.27
N PHE A 146 28.66 36.49 5.42
CA PHE A 146 28.14 35.12 5.48
C PHE A 146 26.79 35.00 4.77
N PHE A 147 25.86 35.92 5.02
CA PHE A 147 24.56 35.94 4.36
C PHE A 147 24.65 36.27 2.85
N LEU A 148 25.66 37.04 2.45
CA LEU A 148 26.00 37.30 1.04
C LEU A 148 26.84 36.17 0.39
N HIS A 149 26.88 34.97 0.98
CA HIS A 149 27.66 33.84 0.47
C HIS A 149 29.16 34.18 0.25
N MET A 150 29.74 34.88 1.23
CA MET A 150 31.13 35.37 1.23
C MET A 150 31.47 36.39 0.13
N LYS A 151 30.46 37.00 -0.50
CA LYS A 151 30.63 38.13 -1.42
C LYS A 151 30.48 39.46 -0.68
N GLU A 152 30.98 40.53 -1.28
CA GLU A 152 30.85 41.89 -0.73
C GLU A 152 29.54 42.56 -1.17
N GLU A 153 29.01 42.13 -2.31
CA GLU A 153 27.81 42.63 -2.96
C GLU A 153 27.10 41.48 -3.70
N MET A 154 25.79 41.57 -3.86
CA MET A 154 24.96 40.55 -4.51
C MET A 154 23.82 41.20 -5.30
N GLU A 155 23.69 40.85 -6.57
CA GLU A 155 22.58 41.30 -7.43
C GLU A 155 21.29 40.51 -7.13
N LEU A 156 20.15 41.03 -7.57
CA LEU A 156 18.83 40.40 -7.35
C LEU A 156 18.76 38.93 -7.79
N GLU A 157 19.28 38.58 -8.98
CA GLU A 157 19.26 37.19 -9.46
C GLU A 157 20.12 36.25 -8.59
N GLU A 158 21.27 36.73 -8.12
CA GLU A 158 22.14 35.98 -7.22
C GLU A 158 21.52 35.85 -5.82
N PHE A 159 20.80 36.88 -5.37
CA PHE A 159 20.04 36.87 -4.14
C PHE A 159 18.93 35.84 -4.18
N VAL A 160 18.05 35.84 -5.19
CA VAL A 160 16.94 34.88 -5.29
C VAL A 160 17.46 33.43 -5.31
N THR A 161 18.57 33.16 -5.98
CA THR A 161 19.11 31.80 -6.16
C THR A 161 19.93 31.29 -4.99
N THR A 162 20.73 32.14 -4.35
CA THR A 162 21.71 31.72 -3.32
C THR A 162 21.56 32.48 -2.00
N GLY A 163 21.39 33.81 -2.04
CA GLY A 163 21.25 34.63 -0.83
C GLY A 163 19.98 34.33 -0.04
N TRP A 164 18.84 34.19 -0.73
CA TRP A 164 17.53 33.96 -0.14
C TRP A 164 17.45 32.62 0.59
N MET A 165 18.10 31.57 0.09
CA MET A 165 18.14 30.27 0.81
C MET A 165 18.74 30.40 2.22
N ILE A 166 19.73 31.26 2.39
CA ILE A 166 20.44 31.46 3.67
C ILE A 166 19.73 32.52 4.52
N MET A 167 19.20 33.57 3.91
CA MET A 167 18.57 34.70 4.61
C MET A 167 17.10 34.46 4.97
N LYS A 168 16.36 33.68 4.18
CA LYS A 168 14.91 33.43 4.38
C LYS A 168 14.56 32.96 5.79
N PRO A 169 15.24 31.98 6.41
CA PRO A 169 14.86 31.50 7.74
C PRO A 169 14.90 32.62 8.79
N ILE A 170 15.93 33.47 8.75
CA ILE A 170 16.12 34.55 9.73
C ILE A 170 15.20 35.73 9.43
N TYR A 171 15.10 36.10 8.16
CA TYR A 171 14.22 37.16 7.69
C TYR A 171 12.75 36.87 8.01
N THR A 172 12.27 35.66 7.72
CA THR A 172 10.89 35.25 8.02
C THR A 172 10.61 35.15 9.52
N MET A 173 11.55 34.64 10.33
CA MET A 173 11.41 34.65 11.79
C MET A 173 11.23 36.07 12.32
N SER A 174 12.03 37.03 11.85
CA SER A 174 11.94 38.42 12.29
C SER A 174 10.63 39.14 11.91
N LYS A 175 10.00 38.74 10.79
CA LYS A 175 8.69 39.26 10.38
C LYS A 175 7.54 38.66 11.23
N VAL A 176 7.73 37.48 11.81
CA VAL A 176 6.72 36.77 12.62
C VAL A 176 6.82 37.13 14.11
N THR A 177 8.01 37.44 14.63
CA THR A 177 8.21 37.95 15.99
C THR A 177 8.49 39.45 15.96
N PRO A 178 7.52 40.32 16.33
CA PRO A 178 7.81 41.73 16.51
C PRO A 178 8.85 41.87 17.63
N ILE A 179 10.08 42.23 17.27
CA ILE A 179 11.11 42.61 18.23
C ILE A 179 10.58 43.86 18.94
N PRO A 180 10.27 43.81 20.26
CA PRO A 180 9.93 45.01 20.99
C PRO A 180 11.14 45.96 20.95
N PRO A 181 10.93 47.28 20.76
CA PRO A 181 12.03 48.22 20.63
C PRO A 181 12.93 48.19 21.87
N PRO A 182 14.26 48.37 21.71
CA PRO A 182 15.20 48.33 22.82
C PRO A 182 14.85 49.42 23.83
N PRO A 183 14.71 49.10 25.13
CA PRO A 183 14.40 50.11 26.13
C PRO A 183 15.60 51.06 26.29
N GLU A 184 15.37 52.34 26.02
CA GLU A 184 16.30 53.42 26.35
C GLU A 184 16.72 53.32 27.81
N VAL A 185 18.04 53.23 28.01
CA VAL A 185 18.68 53.17 29.32
C VAL A 185 18.45 54.48 30.06
N THR A 186 17.71 54.45 31.17
CA THR A 186 17.84 55.47 32.23
C THR A 186 17.61 54.88 33.63
N THR A 187 18.69 54.30 34.19
CA THR A 187 19.02 54.19 35.65
C THR A 187 18.11 53.34 36.57
N PRO A 188 18.60 52.96 37.78
CA PRO A 188 19.72 52.08 38.11
C PRO A 188 19.24 50.76 38.79
N MET A 189 20.13 49.76 38.85
CA MET A 189 19.96 48.41 39.45
C MET A 189 19.08 48.31 40.71
N PRO A 190 18.38 47.16 40.88
CA PRO A 190 18.44 46.46 42.16
C PRO A 190 18.87 44.98 42.00
N SER A 191 19.91 44.66 42.76
CA SER A 191 20.24 43.39 43.43
C SER A 191 19.82 42.05 42.81
N LEU A 192 20.84 41.40 42.26
CA LEU A 192 21.12 39.95 42.25
C LEU A 192 20.75 39.31 43.61
N GLU A 193 19.73 38.44 43.69
CA GLU A 193 19.62 37.38 44.73
C GLU A 193 18.39 36.45 44.64
N LYS A 194 17.52 36.54 43.60
CA LYS A 194 16.28 35.73 43.59
C LYS A 194 15.98 34.94 42.32
N ALA A 195 16.96 34.73 41.46
CA ALA A 195 16.82 33.90 40.25
C ALA A 195 17.74 32.67 40.23
N GLU A 196 18.49 32.41 41.30
CA GLU A 196 19.43 31.27 41.38
C GLU A 196 18.81 30.00 42.03
N GLU A 197 17.53 30.03 42.45
CA GLU A 197 16.90 28.87 43.12
C GLU A 197 16.06 27.97 42.20
N GLU A 198 15.76 28.37 40.95
CA GLU A 198 15.02 27.51 40.01
C GLU A 198 15.89 26.73 39.01
N ILE A 199 17.18 27.09 38.84
CA ILE A 199 18.09 26.37 37.94
C ILE A 199 18.59 25.05 38.57
N ARG A 200 18.38 24.85 39.88
CA ARG A 200 19.00 23.77 40.65
C ARG A 200 18.23 22.45 40.74
N LYS A 201 17.23 22.23 39.87
CA LYS A 201 16.41 21.00 39.88
C LYS A 201 16.35 20.21 38.57
N GLU A 202 16.95 20.68 37.48
CA GLU A 202 16.93 19.96 36.19
C GLU A 202 18.29 19.41 35.75
N GLU A 203 19.36 19.67 36.50
CA GLU A 203 20.73 19.22 36.17
C GLU A 203 21.11 17.84 36.72
N GLU A 204 20.15 17.08 37.27
CA GLU A 204 20.39 15.77 37.90
C GLU A 204 19.57 14.66 37.22
N GLU A 205 19.59 14.54 35.88
CA GLU A 205 19.21 13.25 35.26
C GLU A 205 19.75 12.97 33.84
N VAL A 206 20.89 13.54 33.43
CA VAL A 206 21.52 13.16 32.15
C VAL A 206 23.03 13.03 32.29
N ALA A 207 23.45 12.00 33.02
CA ALA A 207 24.81 11.51 32.96
C ALA A 207 24.84 10.03 33.35
N ASP A 208 24.67 9.13 32.37
CA ASP A 208 25.26 7.79 32.48
C ASP A 208 25.39 7.08 31.11
N GLN A 209 26.64 7.00 30.65
CA GLN A 209 27.29 5.88 29.93
C GLN A 209 27.08 5.69 28.41
N HIS A 210 28.03 6.24 27.63
CA HIS A 210 29.09 5.54 26.85
C HIS A 210 28.89 4.01 26.64
N GLU A 211 29.12 3.31 25.52
CA GLU A 211 30.23 3.29 24.53
C GLU A 211 29.93 2.09 23.58
N THR A 212 30.05 2.13 22.25
CA THR A 212 31.15 1.60 21.38
C THR A 212 30.48 1.29 20.02
N GLU A 213 30.86 1.95 18.92
CA GLU A 213 31.87 1.54 17.91
C GLU A 213 31.46 0.34 17.02
N GLU A 214 31.15 0.63 15.74
CA GLU A 214 31.85 0.13 14.52
C GLU A 214 31.11 -1.12 13.95
N GLU A 215 30.94 -1.42 12.67
CA GLU A 215 31.49 -0.96 11.39
C GLU A 215 30.51 -1.40 10.28
N SER A 216 30.61 -0.79 9.11
CA SER A 216 29.83 -1.03 7.89
C SER A 216 30.60 -1.92 6.92
N GLU A 217 29.99 -2.96 6.35
CA GLU A 217 30.36 -3.55 5.03
C GLU A 217 29.14 -4.31 4.49
N ASP A 218 28.51 -3.83 3.42
CA ASP A 218 28.79 -4.06 2.00
C ASP A 218 28.23 -5.38 1.45
N THR A 219 27.57 -5.24 0.30
CA THR A 219 26.74 -6.20 -0.39
C THR A 219 27.55 -6.88 -1.48
N ARG A 220 27.46 -8.21 -1.63
CA ARG A 220 27.16 -8.94 -2.90
C ARG A 220 27.73 -10.37 -2.96
N GLN A 221 26.83 -11.29 -3.36
CA GLN A 221 26.99 -12.49 -4.20
C GLN A 221 27.91 -13.64 -3.75
N ASP A 222 27.31 -14.82 -3.55
CA ASP A 222 27.58 -15.97 -4.45
C ASP A 222 26.44 -17.01 -4.37
N ASP A 223 26.17 -17.63 -5.52
CA ASP A 223 25.25 -18.74 -5.75
C ASP A 223 25.89 -20.08 -5.32
N THR A 224 25.15 -20.94 -4.62
CA THR A 224 25.38 -22.39 -4.68
C THR A 224 24.07 -23.15 -4.46
N ASP A 225 23.63 -23.84 -5.52
CA ASP A 225 22.78 -25.05 -5.47
C ASP A 225 23.46 -26.13 -4.63
N ASP A 226 22.72 -26.77 -3.70
CA ASP A 226 22.73 -28.22 -3.55
C ASP A 226 21.47 -28.68 -2.79
N ASP A 227 20.86 -29.74 -3.31
CA ASP A 227 19.67 -30.44 -2.82
C ASP A 227 19.92 -31.11 -1.45
N ASP A 228 18.92 -31.12 -0.56
CA ASP A 228 18.50 -32.35 0.13
C ASP A 228 17.18 -32.16 0.90
N ASP A 229 16.32 -33.18 0.76
CA ASP A 229 15.03 -33.42 1.38
C ASP A 229 15.03 -33.32 2.93
N ASP A 230 13.98 -32.74 3.53
CA ASP A 230 12.95 -33.50 4.29
C ASP A 230 12.01 -32.55 5.07
N ASP A 231 10.76 -33.00 5.15
CA ASP A 231 9.61 -32.50 5.92
C ASP A 231 9.92 -31.65 7.17
N ASP A 232 9.36 -30.43 7.23
CA ASP A 232 8.67 -29.96 8.44
C ASP A 232 7.58 -28.94 8.08
N ASP A 233 6.35 -29.41 8.27
CA ASP A 233 5.07 -28.72 8.28
C ASP A 233 5.05 -27.58 9.30
N LEU A 234 5.56 -26.40 8.93
CA LEU A 234 5.47 -25.18 9.75
C LEU A 234 4.25 -24.36 9.32
N GLU A 235 3.09 -24.68 9.91
CA GLU A 235 1.93 -23.79 9.94
C GLU A 235 2.37 -22.39 10.44
N PRO A 236 2.03 -21.30 9.71
CA PRO A 236 2.31 -19.96 10.18
C PRO A 236 1.53 -19.68 11.47
N PRO A 237 2.14 -19.00 12.47
CA PRO A 237 1.50 -18.78 13.76
C PRO A 237 0.22 -17.95 13.63
N GLU A 238 -0.91 -18.51 14.10
CA GLU A 238 -2.17 -17.79 14.27
C GLU A 238 -2.00 -16.67 15.30
N PHE A 239 -2.02 -15.42 14.84
CA PHE A 239 -2.12 -14.26 15.72
C PHE A 239 -3.55 -14.19 16.29
N PRO A 240 -3.73 -14.13 17.63
CA PRO A 240 -5.06 -14.01 18.22
C PRO A 240 -5.72 -12.67 17.82
N PRO A 241 -7.01 -12.66 17.44
CA PRO A 241 -7.73 -11.44 17.16
C PRO A 241 -7.79 -10.53 18.40
N LYS A 242 -7.42 -9.28 18.20
CA LYS A 242 -7.50 -8.16 19.14
C LYS A 242 -8.91 -8.08 19.74
N GLU A 243 -9.04 -8.27 21.06
CA GLU A 243 -10.26 -8.08 21.83
C GLU A 243 -10.92 -6.74 21.45
N LYS A 244 -12.10 -6.82 20.82
CA LYS A 244 -13.05 -5.70 20.75
C LYS A 244 -13.87 -5.77 22.04
N GLY A 245 -13.79 -4.68 22.79
CA GLY A 245 -14.56 -4.48 24.01
C GLY A 245 -16.04 -4.73 23.80
N GLU A 246 -16.60 -5.38 24.80
CA GLU A 246 -18.00 -5.66 25.04
C GLU A 246 -18.80 -4.35 25.06
N ASP A 247 -19.82 -4.23 24.20
CA ASP A 247 -20.99 -3.39 24.46
C ASP A 247 -22.22 -4.19 24.05
N GLU A 248 -22.94 -4.65 25.06
CA GLU A 248 -24.20 -5.37 24.95
C GLU A 248 -25.30 -4.42 24.46
N GLY A 249 -25.95 -4.78 23.36
CA GLY A 249 -27.11 -4.07 22.85
C GLY A 249 -27.94 -4.98 21.96
N GLU A 250 -28.73 -5.85 22.59
CA GLU A 250 -29.83 -6.57 21.95
C GLU A 250 -30.74 -5.61 21.17
N ASN A 251 -30.86 -5.79 19.86
CA ASN A 251 -32.12 -5.55 19.19
C ASN A 251 -32.25 -6.39 17.91
N GLU A 252 -33.37 -7.08 17.85
CA GLU A 252 -33.77 -8.03 16.83
C GLU A 252 -34.21 -7.32 15.53
N ASP A 253 -33.92 -7.98 14.40
CA ASP A 253 -34.69 -7.98 13.15
C ASP A 253 -35.01 -6.62 12.48
N ALA A 254 -34.11 -6.19 11.59
CA ALA A 254 -34.47 -5.39 10.41
C ALA A 254 -33.48 -5.66 9.27
N PRO A 255 -33.93 -5.91 8.02
CA PRO A 255 -33.02 -6.01 6.88
C PRO A 255 -32.46 -4.62 6.58
N GLU A 256 -31.17 -4.41 6.83
CA GLU A 256 -30.48 -3.20 6.38
C GLU A 256 -30.59 -3.10 4.85
N PRO A 257 -31.02 -1.95 4.29
CA PRO A 257 -30.92 -1.71 2.85
C PRO A 257 -29.44 -1.74 2.43
N PRO A 258 -29.12 -2.16 1.20
CA PRO A 258 -27.73 -2.24 0.75
C PRO A 258 -27.09 -0.86 0.88
N LYS A 259 -26.00 -0.79 1.67
CA LYS A 259 -25.13 0.37 1.68
C LYS A 259 -24.63 0.54 0.24
N GLU A 260 -25.05 1.62 -0.40
CA GLU A 260 -24.40 2.11 -1.62
C GLU A 260 -22.96 2.45 -1.20
N GLU A 261 -22.05 1.49 -1.40
CA GLU A 261 -20.61 1.76 -1.35
C GLU A 261 -20.35 2.84 -2.39
N GLU A 262 -19.98 4.04 -1.95
CA GLU A 262 -19.53 5.10 -2.85
C GLU A 262 -18.39 4.51 -3.71
N SER A 263 -18.67 4.28 -4.99
CA SER A 263 -17.74 3.58 -5.86
C SER A 263 -16.46 4.41 -5.98
N LYS A 264 -15.35 3.84 -5.52
CA LYS A 264 -14.02 4.49 -5.59
C LYS A 264 -13.61 4.84 -7.01
N TYR A 265 -14.17 4.14 -7.99
CA TYR A 265 -13.87 4.25 -9.40
C TYR A 265 -14.97 5.02 -10.15
N ASP A 266 -14.62 5.54 -11.32
CA ASP A 266 -15.60 6.09 -12.25
C ASP A 266 -16.64 5.01 -12.66
N PRO A 267 -17.85 5.39 -13.09
CA PRO A 267 -18.94 4.44 -13.33
C PRO A 267 -18.63 3.43 -14.44
N GLU A 268 -17.75 3.76 -15.40
CA GLU A 268 -17.36 2.84 -16.48
C GLU A 268 -16.38 1.78 -15.95
N THR A 269 -15.37 2.19 -15.19
CA THR A 269 -14.43 1.27 -14.53
C THR A 269 -15.13 0.39 -13.51
N GLN A 270 -16.07 0.94 -12.73
CA GLN A 270 -16.83 0.17 -11.74
C GLN A 270 -17.69 -0.91 -12.41
N ALA A 271 -18.36 -0.59 -13.53
CA ALA A 271 -19.15 -1.58 -14.27
C ALA A 271 -18.31 -2.75 -14.79
N LEU A 272 -17.06 -2.50 -15.19
CA LEU A 272 -16.14 -3.55 -15.66
C LEU A 272 -15.61 -4.43 -14.52
N ILE A 273 -15.38 -3.84 -13.34
CA ILE A 273 -15.05 -4.60 -12.11
C ILE A 273 -16.22 -5.52 -11.73
N ASP A 274 -17.44 -4.99 -11.78
CA ASP A 274 -18.64 -5.76 -11.45
C ASP A 274 -18.89 -6.89 -12.48
N GLU A 275 -18.69 -6.64 -13.78
CA GLU A 275 -18.76 -7.66 -14.85
C GLU A 275 -17.75 -8.79 -14.60
N ALA A 276 -16.51 -8.45 -14.24
CA ALA A 276 -15.47 -9.44 -13.93
C ALA A 276 -15.77 -10.23 -12.66
N LYS A 277 -16.31 -9.57 -11.62
CA LYS A 277 -16.75 -10.25 -10.39
C LYS A 277 -17.89 -11.23 -10.67
N GLU A 278 -18.89 -10.82 -11.45
CA GLU A 278 -19.98 -11.70 -11.85
C GLU A 278 -19.46 -12.90 -12.66
N ALA A 279 -18.54 -12.68 -13.60
CA ALA A 279 -17.95 -13.76 -14.39
C ALA A 279 -17.13 -14.75 -13.54
N ARG A 280 -16.42 -14.27 -12.50
CA ARG A 280 -15.73 -15.11 -11.51
C ARG A 280 -16.72 -15.95 -10.70
N GLU A 281 -17.84 -15.36 -10.27
CA GLU A 281 -18.89 -16.06 -9.53
C GLU A 281 -19.59 -17.12 -10.39
N GLN A 282 -19.87 -16.82 -11.67
CA GLN A 282 -20.50 -17.76 -12.60
C GLN A 282 -19.60 -18.94 -13.00
N PHE A 283 -18.27 -18.79 -12.89
CA PHE A 283 -17.29 -19.85 -13.14
C PHE A 283 -17.13 -20.83 -11.96
N LYS A 284 -17.41 -20.37 -10.74
CA LYS A 284 -17.28 -21.17 -9.51
C LYS A 284 -18.22 -22.37 -9.48
#